data_AF-A0AAW1UJ84-F1
#
_entry.id   AF-A0AAW1UJ84-F1
#
_cell.length_a   1.000
_cell.length_b   1.000
_cell.length_c   1.000
_cell.angle_alpha   90.00
_cell.angle_beta   90.00
_cell.angle_gamma   90.00
#
_symmetry.space_group_name_H-M   'P 1'
#
loop_
_entity.id
_entity.type
_entity.pdbx_description
1 polymer ?
#
loop_
_entity_poly.entity_id
_entity_poly.type
_entity_poly.pdbx_seq_one_letter_code
_entity_poly.pdbx_strand_id
1 'polypeptide(L)'
;MIDILNSFKSLIKLEQVNIDNNLFKLHYKFTVIMLIVFSALLTSKQYFGEPISCDTDDKDRKQLIDMFCWMHGTYIVNKGRNNNILPGIFNEFDTSSEDLKNHTKRLLDKISVQPKDEIIWQKYYQWVSIMFGLQALLFYLPRYIWKHWEGGRMELLVQDLCGPLVPAEWNKETRQRLLKYLMNDNNGHRLYALHYSFCEILNLLNVIFQIRLMDWFLSGHFSLYGLTVGTIQNLNPMDKVFPKVAKCSYYRFGVSSTIENRDALCVLPLNVLNEKLF
;
A
#
# COMPACT_ATOMS: atom_id res chain seq x y z
N MET A 1 5.43 -22.25 6.99
CA MET A 1 6.43 -21.19 6.72
C MET A 1 7.45 -21.59 5.63
N ILE A 2 7.96 -22.82 5.63
CA ILE A 2 8.96 -23.29 4.63
C ILE A 2 8.39 -23.33 3.19
N ASP A 3 7.12 -23.68 3.01
CA ASP A 3 6.50 -23.71 1.66
C ASP A 3 6.33 -22.32 1.02
N ILE A 4 6.11 -21.31 1.87
CA ILE A 4 6.06 -19.91 1.45
C ILE A 4 7.45 -19.47 0.99
N LEU A 5 8.49 -19.78 1.76
CA LEU A 5 9.89 -19.50 1.38
C LEU A 5 10.32 -20.26 0.10
N ASN A 6 9.83 -21.48 -0.09
CA ASN A 6 10.06 -22.24 -1.32
C ASN A 6 9.37 -21.61 -2.54
N SER A 7 8.16 -21.05 -2.34
CA SER A 7 7.47 -20.25 -3.37
C SER A 7 8.27 -18.98 -3.71
N PHE A 8 8.85 -18.30 -2.72
CA PHE A 8 9.75 -17.16 -2.95
C PHE A 8 11.04 -17.54 -3.69
N LYS A 9 11.61 -18.69 -3.36
CA LYS A 9 12.78 -19.22 -4.08
C LYS A 9 12.47 -19.44 -5.56
N SER A 10 11.25 -19.83 -5.91
CA SER A 10 10.82 -19.97 -7.31
C SER A 10 10.80 -18.64 -8.08
N LEU A 11 10.51 -17.52 -7.40
CA LEU A 11 10.51 -16.18 -8.01
C LEU A 11 11.94 -15.69 -8.30
N ILE A 12 12.91 -16.09 -7.48
CA ILE A 12 14.33 -15.67 -7.58
C ILE A 12 15.13 -16.56 -8.54
N LYS A 13 14.64 -17.76 -8.87
CA LYS A 13 15.32 -18.64 -9.84
C LYS A 13 15.50 -17.93 -11.19
N LEU A 14 16.72 -18.00 -11.70
CA LEU A 14 17.04 -17.69 -13.10
C LEU A 14 16.50 -18.85 -13.94
N GLU A 15 15.49 -18.57 -14.75
CA GLU A 15 14.96 -19.55 -15.70
C GLU A 15 15.92 -19.63 -16.88
N GLN A 16 16.30 -20.87 -17.25
CA GLN A 16 17.21 -21.13 -18.37
C GLN A 16 16.53 -20.83 -19.72
N VAL A 17 15.21 -21.00 -19.79
CA VAL A 17 14.38 -20.63 -20.93
C VAL A 17 13.55 -19.41 -20.55
N ASN A 18 13.77 -18.29 -21.25
CA ASN A 18 13.00 -17.07 -21.04
C ASN A 18 11.79 -17.05 -21.97
N ILE A 19 10.62 -17.20 -21.36
CA ILE A 19 9.31 -17.10 -22.01
C ILE A 19 8.73 -15.67 -21.95
N ASP A 20 9.35 -14.80 -21.15
CA ASP A 20 8.85 -13.48 -20.76
C ASP A 20 9.78 -12.33 -21.20
N ASN A 21 9.20 -11.20 -21.59
CA ASN A 21 9.89 -9.92 -21.78
C ASN A 21 10.43 -9.35 -20.46
N ASN A 22 11.44 -8.47 -20.55
CA ASN A 22 12.01 -7.80 -19.37
C ASN A 22 11.00 -6.94 -18.60
N LEU A 23 9.95 -6.43 -19.27
CA LEU A 23 8.85 -5.72 -18.63
C LEU A 23 8.04 -6.64 -17.71
N PHE A 24 7.77 -7.88 -18.15
CA PHE A 24 6.99 -8.86 -17.39
C PHE A 24 7.63 -9.29 -16.08
N LYS A 25 8.80 -9.95 -16.08
CA LYS A 25 10.06 -9.37 -15.65
C LYS A 25 9.92 -8.51 -14.38
N LEU A 26 9.91 -7.21 -14.64
CA LEU A 26 9.78 -6.17 -13.64
C LEU A 26 8.48 -6.30 -12.84
N HIS A 27 7.35 -6.55 -13.48
CA HIS A 27 6.04 -6.60 -12.83
C HIS A 27 5.82 -7.80 -11.89
N TYR A 28 6.23 -9.01 -12.27
CA TYR A 28 5.95 -10.18 -11.42
C TYR A 28 7.11 -10.56 -10.51
N LYS A 29 8.37 -10.19 -10.84
CA LYS A 29 9.53 -10.44 -9.96
C LYS A 29 9.75 -9.23 -9.07
N PHE A 30 10.16 -8.12 -9.65
CA PHE A 30 10.67 -6.98 -8.88
C PHE A 30 9.56 -6.34 -8.03
N THR A 31 8.45 -5.93 -8.64
CA THR A 31 7.39 -5.24 -7.90
C THR A 31 6.67 -6.16 -6.91
N VAL A 32 6.44 -7.43 -7.25
CA VAL A 32 5.84 -8.40 -6.29
C VAL A 32 6.76 -8.63 -5.09
N ILE A 33 8.07 -8.85 -5.30
CA ILE A 33 9.01 -9.03 -4.20
C ILE A 33 9.05 -7.77 -3.32
N MET A 34 9.14 -6.59 -3.92
CA MET A 34 9.13 -5.31 -3.21
C MET A 34 7.87 -5.15 -2.35
N LEU A 35 6.68 -5.35 -2.92
CA LEU A 35 5.40 -5.23 -2.21
C LEU A 35 5.27 -6.22 -1.06
N ILE A 36 5.77 -7.44 -1.25
CA ILE A 36 5.77 -8.46 -0.19
C ILE A 36 6.71 -8.05 0.94
N VAL A 37 7.91 -7.53 0.63
CA VAL A 37 8.83 -7.03 1.66
C VAL A 37 8.20 -5.88 2.43
N PHE A 38 7.50 -4.97 1.75
CA PHE A 38 6.78 -3.86 2.40
C PHE A 38 5.65 -4.36 3.31
N SER A 39 4.85 -5.32 2.84
CA SER A 39 3.82 -5.97 3.64
C SER A 39 4.42 -6.68 4.86
N ALA A 40 5.53 -7.40 4.70
CA ALA A 40 6.23 -8.07 5.79
C ALA A 40 6.81 -7.09 6.82
N LEU A 41 7.36 -5.95 6.37
CA LEU A 41 7.91 -4.92 7.26
C LEU A 41 6.81 -4.26 8.09
N LEU A 42 5.68 -3.91 7.45
CA LEU A 42 4.55 -3.31 8.15
C LEU A 42 3.86 -4.27 9.11
N THR A 43 3.63 -5.52 8.69
CA THR A 43 3.06 -6.54 9.59
C THR A 43 3.98 -6.78 10.78
N SER A 44 5.30 -6.85 10.58
CA SER A 44 6.24 -6.98 11.69
C SER A 44 6.09 -5.85 12.70
N LYS A 45 5.95 -4.60 12.24
CA LYS A 45 5.75 -3.44 13.12
C LYS A 45 4.37 -3.37 13.76
N GLN A 46 3.35 -3.89 13.08
CA GLN A 46 1.98 -3.95 13.59
C GLN A 46 1.79 -4.99 14.70
N TYR A 47 2.51 -6.12 14.64
CA TYR A 47 2.37 -7.21 15.62
C TYR A 47 3.47 -7.26 16.69
N PHE A 48 4.71 -6.90 16.35
CA PHE A 48 5.85 -6.96 17.28
C PHE A 48 6.30 -5.58 17.78
N GLY A 49 5.82 -4.49 17.18
CA GLY A 49 6.09 -3.13 17.61
C GLY A 49 4.97 -2.53 18.45
N GLU A 50 5.15 -1.28 18.87
CA GLU A 50 4.10 -0.44 19.43
C GLU A 50 3.51 0.43 18.31
N PRO A 51 2.37 0.04 17.70
CA PRO A 51 1.83 0.74 16.54
C PRO A 51 1.27 2.13 16.89
N ILE A 52 0.91 2.33 18.15
CA ILE A 52 0.39 3.57 18.73
C ILE A 52 0.89 3.69 20.18
N SER A 53 1.22 4.90 20.61
CA SER A 53 1.48 5.23 22.02
C SER A 53 0.74 6.51 22.36
N CYS A 54 -0.17 6.42 23.32
CA CYS A 54 -0.99 7.53 23.78
C CYS A 54 -0.49 8.09 25.11
N ASP A 55 -0.51 9.42 25.21
CA ASP A 55 -0.30 10.15 26.45
C ASP A 55 -1.63 10.31 27.17
N THR A 56 -1.67 9.87 28.43
CA THR A 56 -2.86 9.84 29.28
C THR A 56 -2.50 10.07 30.74
N ASP A 57 -3.43 10.67 31.50
CA ASP A 57 -3.24 10.91 32.93
C ASP A 57 -3.08 9.61 33.74
N ASP A 58 -3.78 8.55 33.32
CA ASP A 58 -3.76 7.23 33.96
C ASP A 58 -2.66 6.34 33.39
N LYS A 59 -1.43 6.52 33.89
CA LYS A 59 -0.26 5.72 33.47
C LYS A 59 -0.44 4.21 33.65
N ASP A 60 -1.16 3.79 34.69
CA ASP A 60 -1.37 2.37 35.00
C ASP A 60 -2.21 1.64 33.94
N ARG A 61 -3.07 2.37 33.22
CA ARG A 61 -3.96 1.81 32.18
C ARG A 61 -3.51 2.14 30.77
N LYS A 62 -2.31 2.68 30.60
CA LYS A 62 -1.80 3.12 29.30
C LYS A 62 -1.94 2.04 28.22
N GLN A 63 -1.53 0.81 28.50
CA GLN A 63 -1.61 -0.31 27.54
C GLN A 63 -3.05 -0.62 27.10
N LEU A 64 -4.02 -0.55 28.02
CA LEU A 64 -5.43 -0.79 27.70
C LEU A 64 -5.99 0.33 26.83
N ILE A 65 -5.61 1.59 27.12
CA ILE A 65 -6.03 2.75 26.33
C ILE A 65 -5.39 2.71 24.94
N ASP A 66 -4.11 2.35 24.84
CA ASP A 66 -3.41 2.18 23.56
C ASP A 66 -4.11 1.13 22.69
N MET A 67 -4.48 -0.03 23.26
CA MET A 67 -5.24 -1.06 22.54
C MET A 67 -6.65 -0.58 22.14
N PHE A 68 -7.36 0.12 23.04
CA PHE A 68 -8.68 0.68 22.74
C PHE A 68 -8.61 1.68 21.58
N CYS A 69 -7.67 2.62 21.64
CA CYS A 69 -7.46 3.62 20.60
C CYS A 69 -6.98 3.00 19.28
N TRP A 70 -6.17 1.94 19.34
CA TRP A 70 -5.80 1.17 18.16
C TRP A 70 -7.03 0.54 17.50
N MET A 71 -7.90 -0.13 18.26
CA MET A 71 -9.08 -0.84 17.72
C MET A 71 -10.20 0.09 17.26
N HIS A 72 -10.56 1.10 18.07
CA HIS A 72 -11.65 2.02 17.77
C HIS A 72 -11.26 3.10 16.75
N GLY A 73 -9.97 3.29 16.53
CA GLY A 73 -9.41 4.26 15.59
C GLY A 73 -9.17 5.63 16.22
N THR A 74 -8.30 6.39 15.58
CA THR A 74 -7.99 7.76 15.97
C THR A 74 -8.59 8.75 14.97
N TYR A 75 -8.67 10.02 15.34
CA TYR A 75 -9.12 11.07 14.45
C TYR A 75 -8.20 12.29 14.53
N ILE A 76 -8.17 13.04 13.44
CA ILE A 76 -7.55 14.37 13.40
C ILE A 76 -8.67 15.41 13.34
N VAL A 77 -8.44 16.55 14.00
CA VAL A 77 -9.34 17.70 13.97
C VAL A 77 -8.72 18.72 13.02
N ASN A 78 -9.42 19.09 11.96
CA ASN A 78 -8.94 20.11 11.01
C ASN A 78 -9.58 21.47 11.35
N LYS A 79 -9.00 22.23 12.28
CA LYS A 79 -9.49 23.58 12.61
C LYS A 79 -8.77 24.60 11.72
N GLY A 80 -9.54 25.40 10.97
CA GLY A 80 -9.00 26.37 10.05
C GLY A 80 -8.16 27.47 10.72
N ARG A 81 -6.96 27.67 10.16
CA ARG A 81 -6.11 28.87 10.15
C ARG A 81 -5.21 29.16 11.38
N ASN A 82 -3.90 29.19 11.06
CA ASN A 82 -2.78 29.83 11.76
C ASN A 82 -2.34 29.24 13.11
N ASN A 83 -1.65 28.09 13.11
CA ASN A 83 -0.38 27.93 13.84
C ASN A 83 0.28 26.59 13.48
N ASN A 84 1.52 26.66 12.97
CA ASN A 84 2.30 25.55 12.40
C ASN A 84 2.92 24.62 13.45
N ILE A 85 2.23 24.30 14.54
CA ILE A 85 2.91 23.65 15.67
C ILE A 85 2.89 22.13 15.57
N LEU A 86 1.83 21.47 15.08
CA LEU A 86 1.87 20.06 14.61
C LEU A 86 0.76 19.79 13.58
N PRO A 87 1.02 19.08 12.47
CA PRO A 87 -0.05 18.62 11.57
C PRO A 87 -0.93 17.58 12.30
N GLY A 88 -2.21 17.91 12.53
CA GLY A 88 -3.23 16.98 13.03
C GLY A 88 -3.74 17.21 14.47
N ILE A 89 -3.12 18.11 15.24
CA ILE A 89 -3.58 18.49 16.58
C ILE A 89 -3.62 20.01 16.68
N PHE A 90 -4.81 20.58 16.89
CA PHE A 90 -4.96 21.97 17.28
C PHE A 90 -5.25 22.04 18.77
N ASN A 91 -4.37 22.70 19.52
CA ASN A 91 -4.73 23.26 20.81
C ASN A 91 -5.20 24.69 20.57
N GLU A 92 -6.37 25.03 21.11
CA GLU A 92 -6.83 26.39 21.29
C GLU A 92 -5.92 27.03 22.35
N PHE A 93 -4.75 27.54 21.92
CA PHE A 93 -3.90 28.33 22.80
C PHE A 93 -4.50 29.72 22.89
N ASP A 94 -5.27 29.93 23.97
CA ASP A 94 -5.86 31.21 24.36
C ASP A 94 -4.71 32.18 24.70
N THR A 95 -4.15 32.86 23.70
CA THR A 95 -3.23 33.98 23.94
C THR A 95 -4.02 35.14 24.54
N SER A 96 -3.95 35.21 25.87
CA SER A 96 -4.00 36.40 26.72
C SER A 96 -4.15 37.76 26.01
N SER A 97 -5.36 38.31 26.02
CA SER A 97 -5.62 39.73 26.24
C SER A 97 -7.12 39.88 26.52
N GLU A 98 -7.46 40.08 27.80
CA GLU A 98 -8.81 39.99 28.36
C GLU A 98 -9.71 41.19 28.02
N ASP A 99 -9.16 42.25 27.43
CA ASP A 99 -9.84 43.56 27.37
C ASP A 99 -10.53 43.91 26.04
N LEU A 100 -10.32 43.13 24.95
CA LEU A 100 -10.99 43.38 23.64
C LEU A 100 -12.00 42.29 23.25
N LYS A 101 -12.32 41.34 24.14
CA LYS A 101 -13.26 40.23 23.81
C LYS A 101 -14.74 40.66 23.94
N ASN A 102 -15.09 41.64 24.76
CA ASN A 102 -16.51 41.88 25.08
C ASN A 102 -17.28 42.68 24.02
N HIS A 103 -16.61 43.51 23.23
CA HIS A 103 -17.30 44.39 22.26
C HIS A 103 -17.43 43.77 20.86
N THR A 104 -16.53 42.87 20.47
CA THR A 104 -16.54 42.15 19.19
C THR A 104 -17.26 40.81 19.25
N LYS A 105 -17.37 40.18 20.43
CA LYS A 105 -18.06 38.88 20.60
C LYS A 105 -19.54 38.93 20.21
N ARG A 106 -20.24 40.05 20.46
CA ARG A 106 -21.66 40.18 20.07
C ARG A 106 -21.91 40.44 18.57
N LEU A 107 -20.92 40.95 17.84
CA LEU A 107 -21.04 41.21 16.40
C LEU A 107 -20.53 40.03 15.56
N LEU A 108 -19.56 39.27 16.08
CA LEU A 108 -19.06 38.06 15.42
C LEU A 108 -19.94 36.82 15.67
N ASP A 109 -20.73 36.76 16.75
CA ASP A 109 -21.65 35.62 17.02
C ASP A 109 -22.78 35.48 15.98
N LYS A 110 -23.06 36.53 15.20
CA LYS A 110 -24.04 36.48 14.09
C LYS A 110 -23.41 36.16 12.72
N ILE A 111 -22.09 36.14 12.61
CA ILE A 111 -21.36 35.98 11.34
C ILE A 111 -20.43 34.76 11.35
N SER A 112 -20.12 34.18 12.52
CA SER A 112 -19.43 32.90 12.60
C SER A 112 -20.36 31.78 12.16
N VAL A 113 -20.30 31.46 10.86
CA VAL A 113 -20.42 30.08 10.40
C VAL A 113 -19.50 29.28 11.32
N GLN A 114 -20.08 28.52 12.25
CA GLN A 114 -19.35 27.52 13.03
C GLN A 114 -18.50 26.76 12.02
N PRO A 115 -17.16 26.85 12.05
CA PRO A 115 -16.34 25.97 11.25
C PRO A 115 -16.68 24.59 11.79
N LYS A 116 -17.50 23.86 11.02
CA LYS A 116 -17.90 22.51 11.37
C LYS A 116 -16.59 21.74 11.47
N ASP A 117 -16.19 21.36 12.69
CA ASP A 117 -14.93 20.65 12.90
C ASP A 117 -14.97 19.40 12.01
N GLU A 118 -14.21 19.41 10.92
CA GLU A 118 -14.12 18.24 10.05
C GLU A 118 -13.21 17.23 10.74
N ILE A 119 -13.85 16.32 11.47
CA ILE A 119 -13.19 15.19 12.13
C ILE A 119 -12.91 14.14 11.05
N ILE A 120 -11.63 13.90 10.76
CA ILE A 120 -11.20 12.88 9.79
C ILE A 120 -10.73 11.66 10.56
N TRP A 121 -11.45 10.55 10.40
CA TRP A 121 -11.13 9.28 11.05
C TRP A 121 -10.01 8.54 10.32
N GLN A 122 -9.00 8.15 11.07
CA GLN A 122 -7.81 7.46 10.59
C GLN A 122 -7.95 5.97 10.96
N LYS A 123 -8.65 5.19 10.13
CA LYS A 123 -8.78 3.71 10.32
C LYS A 123 -8.07 2.89 9.25
N TYR A 124 -7.62 3.53 8.17
CA TYR A 124 -7.06 2.82 7.02
C TYR A 124 -5.68 2.19 7.31
N TYR A 125 -4.90 2.71 8.27
CA TYR A 125 -3.52 2.26 8.51
C TYR A 125 -3.44 0.78 8.93
N GLN A 126 -4.50 0.22 9.52
CA GLN A 126 -4.58 -1.20 9.86
C GLN A 126 -4.62 -2.10 8.62
N TRP A 127 -5.11 -1.56 7.50
CA TRP A 127 -5.34 -2.29 6.24
C TRP A 127 -4.20 -2.14 5.24
N VAL A 128 -3.24 -1.24 5.48
CA VAL A 128 -2.12 -0.96 4.55
C VAL A 128 -1.31 -2.22 4.25
N SER A 129 -1.01 -3.01 5.29
CA SER A 129 -0.25 -4.25 5.14
C SER A 129 -0.96 -5.30 4.28
N ILE A 130 -2.28 -5.44 4.47
CA ILE A 130 -3.16 -6.31 3.68
C ILE A 130 -3.26 -5.79 2.24
N MET A 131 -3.33 -4.47 2.07
CA MET A 131 -3.39 -3.83 0.77
C MET A 131 -2.15 -4.16 -0.06
N PHE A 132 -0.94 -3.98 0.47
CA PHE A 132 0.28 -4.36 -0.25
C PHE A 132 0.31 -5.85 -0.62
N GLY A 133 -0.20 -6.73 0.25
CA GLY A 133 -0.35 -8.16 -0.05
C GLY A 133 -1.30 -8.42 -1.22
N LEU A 134 -2.44 -7.74 -1.25
CA LEU A 134 -3.40 -7.82 -2.35
C LEU A 134 -2.81 -7.28 -3.66
N GLN A 135 -2.08 -6.16 -3.61
CA GLN A 135 -1.41 -5.59 -4.77
C GLN A 135 -0.35 -6.55 -5.34
N ALA A 136 0.44 -7.19 -4.48
CA ALA A 136 1.41 -8.19 -4.89
C ALA A 136 0.75 -9.37 -5.62
N LEU A 137 -0.39 -9.85 -5.11
CA LEU A 137 -1.16 -10.92 -5.76
C LEU A 137 -1.66 -10.48 -7.14
N LEU A 138 -2.24 -9.29 -7.25
CA LEU A 138 -2.74 -8.75 -8.50
C LEU A 138 -1.63 -8.57 -9.55
N PHE A 139 -0.43 -8.13 -9.16
CA PHE A 139 0.73 -8.06 -10.07
C PHE A 139 1.24 -9.43 -10.53
N TYR A 140 0.99 -10.48 -9.75
CA TYR A 140 1.35 -11.85 -10.13
C TYR A 140 0.34 -12.51 -11.09
N LEU A 141 -0.93 -12.07 -11.10
CA LEU A 141 -2.01 -12.68 -11.90
C LEU A 141 -1.71 -12.78 -13.40
N PRO A 142 -1.23 -11.73 -14.10
CA PRO A 142 -0.97 -11.83 -15.53
C PRO A 142 0.07 -12.91 -15.87
N ARG A 143 1.10 -13.07 -15.03
CA ARG A 143 2.10 -14.13 -15.19
C ARG A 143 1.52 -15.51 -14.94
N TYR A 144 0.67 -15.64 -13.91
CA TYR A 144 0.01 -16.91 -13.61
C TYR A 144 -0.83 -17.38 -14.80
N ILE A 145 -1.61 -16.48 -15.40
CA ILE A 145 -2.41 -16.76 -16.61
C ILE A 145 -1.50 -17.13 -17.79
N TRP A 146 -0.45 -16.34 -18.04
CA TRP A 146 0.49 -16.59 -19.14
C TRP A 146 1.14 -17.97 -19.03
N LYS A 147 1.68 -18.31 -17.84
CA LYS A 147 2.32 -19.60 -17.59
C LYS A 147 1.34 -20.77 -17.79
N HIS A 148 0.07 -20.59 -17.41
CA HIS A 148 -0.93 -21.62 -17.62
C HIS A 148 -1.25 -21.83 -19.10
N TRP A 149 -1.33 -20.76 -19.89
CA TRP A 149 -1.57 -20.81 -21.33
C TRP A 149 -0.37 -21.29 -22.15
N GLU A 150 0.84 -20.95 -21.71
CA GLU A 150 2.07 -21.35 -22.38
C GLU A 150 2.35 -22.86 -22.22
N GLY A 151 2.00 -23.44 -21.07
CA GLY A 151 1.95 -24.88 -20.86
C GLY A 151 3.29 -25.62 -21.06
N GLY A 152 4.43 -24.92 -20.96
CA GLY A 152 5.77 -25.48 -21.17
C GLY A 152 6.15 -25.72 -22.63
N ARG A 153 5.41 -25.10 -23.57
CA ARG A 153 5.66 -25.24 -25.02
C ARG A 153 7.06 -24.76 -25.43
N MET A 154 7.53 -23.62 -24.91
CA MET A 154 8.88 -23.13 -25.24
C MET A 154 9.97 -23.95 -24.58
N GLU A 155 9.73 -24.44 -23.36
CA GLU A 155 10.65 -25.34 -22.68
C GLU A 155 10.89 -26.62 -23.49
N LEU A 156 9.83 -27.25 -24.02
CA LEU A 156 9.92 -28.43 -24.87
C LEU A 156 10.65 -28.19 -26.20
N LEU A 157 10.49 -27.01 -26.81
CA LEU A 157 11.17 -26.66 -28.06
C LEU A 157 12.67 -26.44 -27.88
N VAL A 158 13.09 -25.98 -26.70
CA VAL A 158 14.47 -25.55 -26.41
C VAL A 158 15.24 -26.60 -25.61
N GLN A 159 14.55 -27.57 -25.00
CA GLN A 159 15.12 -28.62 -24.14
C GLN A 159 16.35 -29.31 -24.76
N ASP A 160 16.27 -29.66 -26.05
CA ASP A 160 17.34 -30.36 -26.77
C ASP A 160 18.44 -29.43 -27.31
N LEU A 161 18.23 -28.11 -27.29
CA LEU A 161 19.18 -27.10 -27.79
C LEU A 161 20.00 -26.45 -26.67
N CYS A 162 19.50 -26.46 -25.42
CA CYS A 162 20.14 -25.81 -24.28
C CYS A 162 20.99 -26.76 -23.40
N GLY A 163 21.19 -28.01 -23.82
CA GLY A 163 22.01 -28.98 -23.09
C GLY A 163 23.52 -28.67 -23.19
N PRO A 164 24.32 -28.84 -22.12
CA PRO A 164 25.77 -28.63 -22.14
C PRO A 164 26.54 -29.66 -22.98
N LEU A 165 25.92 -30.81 -23.26
CA LEU A 165 26.43 -31.86 -24.15
C LEU A 165 25.45 -31.98 -25.33
N VAL A 166 25.52 -31.04 -26.28
CA VAL A 166 24.82 -31.21 -27.55
C VAL A 166 25.50 -32.39 -28.26
N PRO A 167 24.82 -33.52 -28.50
CA PRO A 167 25.43 -34.63 -29.23
C PRO A 167 25.87 -34.12 -30.62
N ALA A 168 27.08 -34.48 -31.04
CA ALA A 168 27.69 -34.01 -32.29
C ALA A 168 26.84 -34.30 -33.54
N GLU A 169 25.91 -35.25 -33.44
CA GLU A 169 24.87 -35.50 -34.42
C GLU A 169 23.49 -35.22 -33.79
N TRP A 170 22.84 -34.15 -34.24
CA TRP A 170 21.46 -33.88 -33.85
C TRP A 170 20.54 -34.95 -34.46
N ASN A 171 19.76 -35.65 -33.63
CA ASN A 171 18.86 -36.73 -34.06
C ASN A 171 17.98 -36.27 -35.24
N LYS A 172 18.16 -36.91 -36.40
CA LYS A 172 17.47 -36.55 -37.65
C LYS A 172 15.95 -36.55 -37.49
N GLU A 173 15.41 -37.49 -36.71
CA GLU A 173 13.97 -37.57 -36.44
C GLU A 173 13.45 -36.39 -35.62
N THR A 174 14.13 -36.02 -34.53
CA THR A 174 13.73 -34.89 -33.67
C THR A 174 13.79 -33.58 -34.45
N ARG A 175 14.85 -33.41 -35.25
CA ARG A 175 14.99 -32.28 -36.18
C ARG A 175 13.83 -32.20 -37.17
N GLN A 176 13.46 -33.33 -37.79
CA GLN A 176 12.34 -33.36 -38.74
C GLN A 176 11.01 -33.02 -38.07
N ARG A 177 10.75 -33.50 -36.84
CA ARG A 177 9.55 -33.16 -36.07
C ARG A 177 9.50 -31.66 -35.74
N LEU A 178 10.62 -31.08 -35.30
CA LEU A 178 10.72 -29.65 -34.99
C LEU A 178 10.55 -28.78 -36.23
N LEU A 179 11.18 -29.15 -37.36
CA LEU A 179 10.98 -28.47 -38.64
C LEU A 179 9.53 -28.56 -39.12
N LYS A 180 8.92 -29.75 -39.06
CA LYS A 180 7.51 -29.95 -39.42
C LYS A 180 6.62 -29.06 -38.57
N TYR A 181 6.89 -28.94 -37.29
CA TYR A 181 6.14 -28.08 -36.37
C TYR A 181 6.31 -26.58 -36.65
N LEU A 182 7.53 -26.13 -36.94
CA LEU A 182 7.79 -24.73 -37.30
C LEU A 182 7.17 -24.35 -38.65
N MET A 183 7.19 -25.27 -39.62
CA MET A 183 6.66 -25.02 -40.96
C MET A 183 5.13 -25.23 -41.06
N ASN A 184 4.55 -26.08 -40.21
CA ASN A 184 3.17 -26.53 -40.33
C ASN A 184 2.36 -26.23 -39.06
N ASP A 185 2.16 -24.95 -38.74
CA ASP A 185 1.03 -24.52 -37.90
C ASP A 185 0.81 -22.99 -37.89
N ASN A 186 0.15 -22.43 -38.91
CA ASN A 186 -0.11 -20.97 -38.91
C ASN A 186 -1.12 -20.54 -37.82
N ASN A 187 -1.99 -21.44 -37.37
CA ASN A 187 -3.06 -21.10 -36.42
C ASN A 187 -2.62 -21.25 -34.96
N GLY A 188 -1.86 -22.29 -34.62
CA GLY A 188 -1.36 -22.50 -33.25
C GLY A 188 -0.29 -21.49 -32.84
N HIS A 189 0.56 -21.02 -33.77
CA HIS A 189 1.51 -19.93 -33.50
C HIS A 189 0.79 -18.57 -33.36
N ARG A 190 -0.26 -18.33 -34.16
CA ARG A 190 -1.08 -17.12 -34.06
C ARG A 190 -1.85 -17.04 -32.73
N LEU A 191 -2.40 -18.16 -32.28
CA LEU A 191 -3.11 -18.22 -30.99
C LEU A 191 -2.16 -17.96 -29.82
N TYR A 192 -0.94 -18.50 -29.88
CA TYR A 192 0.11 -18.23 -28.90
C TYR A 192 0.45 -16.73 -28.82
N ALA A 193 0.66 -16.08 -29.97
CA ALA A 193 0.93 -14.64 -30.03
C ALA A 193 -0.26 -13.80 -29.51
N LEU A 194 -1.50 -14.24 -29.74
CA LEU A 194 -2.69 -13.57 -29.22
C LEU A 194 -2.77 -13.68 -27.70
N HIS A 195 -2.57 -14.87 -27.13
CA HIS A 195 -2.49 -15.09 -25.68
C HIS A 195 -1.41 -14.20 -25.05
N TYR A 196 -0.24 -14.09 -25.68
CA TYR A 196 0.82 -13.23 -25.18
C TYR A 196 0.44 -11.74 -25.19
N SER A 197 -0.11 -11.27 -26.31
CA SER A 197 -0.55 -9.88 -26.48
C SER A 197 -1.66 -9.52 -25.49
N PHE A 198 -2.57 -10.46 -25.22
CA PHE A 198 -3.60 -10.28 -24.20
C PHE A 198 -3.00 -10.10 -22.81
N CYS A 199 -1.98 -10.88 -22.43
CA CYS A 199 -1.30 -10.74 -21.15
C CYS A 199 -0.54 -9.40 -21.03
N GLU A 200 0.05 -8.88 -22.11
CA GLU A 200 0.65 -7.53 -22.13
C GLU A 200 -0.41 -6.44 -21.89
N ILE A 201 -1.56 -6.53 -22.55
CA ILE A 201 -2.68 -5.59 -22.31
C ILE A 201 -3.19 -5.70 -20.87
N LEU A 202 -3.27 -6.93 -20.34
CA LEU A 202 -3.70 -7.17 -18.97
C LEU A 202 -2.72 -6.56 -17.95
N ASN A 203 -1.41 -6.58 -18.21
CA ASN A 203 -0.43 -5.88 -17.37
C ASN A 203 -0.69 -4.37 -17.35
N LEU A 204 -0.94 -3.77 -18.51
CA LEU A 204 -1.23 -2.33 -18.60
C LEU A 204 -2.50 -1.97 -17.84
N LEU A 205 -3.58 -2.76 -18.03
CA LEU A 205 -4.83 -2.57 -17.30
C LEU A 205 -4.64 -2.76 -15.79
N ASN A 206 -3.80 -3.71 -15.37
CA ASN A 206 -3.47 -3.91 -13.97
C ASN A 206 -2.75 -2.69 -13.39
N VAL A 207 -1.76 -2.11 -14.07
CA VAL A 207 -1.09 -0.89 -13.61
C VAL A 207 -2.08 0.27 -13.43
N ILE A 208 -2.97 0.49 -14.40
CA ILE A 208 -4.00 1.53 -14.30
C ILE A 208 -4.93 1.26 -13.11
N PHE A 209 -5.36 0.01 -12.94
CA PHE A 209 -6.18 -0.41 -11.82
C PHE A 209 -5.47 -0.16 -10.47
N GLN A 210 -4.18 -0.48 -10.36
CA GLN A 210 -3.40 -0.28 -9.14
C GLN A 210 -3.28 1.20 -8.77
N ILE A 211 -3.07 2.08 -9.75
CA ILE A 211 -3.04 3.54 -9.50
C ILE A 211 -4.40 4.02 -8.99
N ARG A 212 -5.50 3.57 -9.60
CA ARG A 212 -6.86 3.94 -9.15
C ARG A 212 -7.20 3.35 -7.79
N LEU A 213 -6.75 2.13 -7.51
CA LEU A 213 -6.92 1.46 -6.23
C LEU A 213 -6.21 2.23 -5.11
N MET A 214 -4.97 2.68 -5.37
CA MET A 214 -4.21 3.51 -4.45
C MET A 214 -4.83 4.88 -4.23
N ASP A 215 -5.31 5.52 -5.29
CA ASP A 215 -6.00 6.80 -5.22
C ASP A 215 -7.29 6.70 -4.40
N TRP A 216 -8.09 5.66 -4.62
CA TRP A 216 -9.28 5.39 -3.81
C TRP A 216 -8.93 5.15 -2.34
N PHE A 217 -7.88 4.38 -2.06
CA PHE A 217 -7.45 4.07 -0.70
C PHE A 217 -6.95 5.31 0.07
N LEU A 218 -6.23 6.20 -0.59
CA LEU A 218 -5.69 7.44 -0.01
C LEU A 218 -6.62 8.64 -0.20
N SER A 219 -7.91 8.41 -0.42
CA SER A 219 -8.94 9.44 -0.52
C SER A 219 -8.67 10.50 -1.61
N GLY A 220 -8.13 10.08 -2.75
CA GLY A 220 -7.88 10.92 -3.94
C GLY A 220 -6.57 11.71 -3.93
N HIS A 221 -5.71 11.51 -2.92
CA HIS A 221 -4.45 12.25 -2.79
C HIS A 221 -3.26 11.61 -3.53
N PHE A 222 -3.39 10.40 -4.08
CA PHE A 222 -2.27 9.66 -4.67
C PHE A 222 -1.98 10.09 -6.12
N SER A 223 -3.01 10.25 -6.94
CA SER A 223 -2.85 10.56 -8.37
C SER A 223 -2.19 11.93 -8.62
N LEU A 224 -2.47 12.91 -7.77
CA LEU A 224 -1.91 14.26 -7.85
C LEU A 224 -0.56 14.41 -7.12
N TYR A 225 -0.11 13.37 -6.42
CA TYR A 225 1.07 13.42 -5.55
C TYR A 225 2.33 13.87 -6.30
N GLY A 226 2.63 13.23 -7.44
CA GLY A 226 3.85 13.53 -8.22
C GLY A 226 3.92 14.99 -8.69
N LEU A 227 2.78 15.57 -9.08
CA LEU A 227 2.69 16.99 -9.46
C LEU A 227 2.80 17.93 -8.26
N THR A 228 2.22 17.53 -7.12
CA THR A 228 2.23 18.33 -5.89
C THR A 228 3.64 18.43 -5.28
N VAL A 229 4.40 17.33 -5.28
CA VAL A 229 5.80 17.32 -4.81
C VAL A 229 6.70 18.17 -5.70
N GLY A 230 6.50 18.12 -7.03
CA GLY A 230 7.28 18.94 -7.96
C GLY A 230 7.01 20.44 -7.87
N THR A 231 5.87 20.85 -7.32
CA THR A 231 5.46 22.27 -7.23
C THR A 231 5.70 22.87 -5.84
N ILE A 232 5.58 22.09 -4.77
CA ILE A 232 5.71 22.55 -3.39
C ILE A 232 7.00 21.96 -2.79
N GLN A 233 8.08 22.73 -2.76
CA GLN A 233 9.40 22.26 -2.31
C GLN A 233 9.54 22.07 -0.78
N ASN A 234 8.66 22.69 0.03
CA ASN A 234 8.85 22.80 1.47
C ASN A 234 7.80 22.06 2.32
N LEU A 235 6.87 21.32 1.70
CA LEU A 235 5.85 20.57 2.43
C LEU A 235 5.61 19.24 1.74
N ASN A 236 5.80 18.13 2.47
CA ASN A 236 5.44 16.82 1.97
C ASN A 236 3.90 16.71 2.01
N PRO A 237 3.21 16.60 0.86
CA PRO A 237 1.74 16.45 0.86
C PRO A 237 1.28 15.17 1.56
N MET A 238 2.20 14.20 1.72
CA MET A 238 1.97 12.93 2.42
C MET A 238 1.88 13.07 3.95
N ASP A 239 2.39 14.15 4.55
CA ASP A 239 2.20 14.42 5.99
C ASP A 239 0.72 14.65 6.33
N LYS A 240 -0.08 15.13 5.37
CA LYS A 240 -1.54 15.30 5.53
C LYS A 240 -2.29 13.98 5.47
N VAL A 241 -1.81 13.06 4.63
CA VAL A 241 -2.42 11.74 4.44
C VAL A 241 -2.09 10.84 5.62
N PHE A 242 -0.82 10.82 6.04
CA PHE A 242 -0.30 10.01 7.15
C PHE A 242 0.09 10.88 8.35
N PRO A 243 -0.87 11.34 9.17
CA PRO A 243 -0.55 12.12 10.35
C PRO A 243 0.25 11.27 11.35
N LYS A 244 1.30 11.88 11.93
CA LYS A 244 2.16 11.26 12.96
C LYS A 244 1.55 11.33 14.35
N VAL A 245 0.54 12.18 14.51
CA VAL A 245 -0.12 12.50 15.77
C VAL A 245 -1.63 12.59 15.54
N ALA A 246 -2.42 12.00 16.43
CA ALA A 246 -3.87 12.01 16.33
C ALA A 246 -4.51 11.99 17.72
N LYS A 247 -5.79 12.33 17.77
CA LYS A 247 -6.59 12.33 18.98
C LYS A 247 -7.41 11.05 19.06
N CYS A 248 -7.54 10.49 20.26
CA CYS A 248 -8.42 9.36 20.55
C CYS A 248 -9.36 9.74 21.68
N SER A 249 -10.66 9.49 21.52
CA SER A 249 -11.62 9.67 22.61
C SER A 249 -11.96 8.31 23.19
N TYR A 250 -11.79 8.14 24.50
CA TYR A 250 -12.08 6.89 25.20
C TYR A 250 -13.02 7.15 26.38
N TYR A 251 -13.76 6.10 26.76
CA TYR A 251 -14.78 6.16 27.79
C TYR A 251 -14.28 5.50 29.06
N ARG A 252 -14.42 6.20 30.19
CA ARG A 252 -14.22 5.64 31.52
C ARG A 252 -15.56 5.52 32.23
N PHE A 253 -15.77 4.40 32.92
CA PHE A 253 -16.93 4.19 33.78
C PHE A 253 -16.53 4.48 35.23
N GLY A 254 -17.20 5.45 35.85
CA GLY A 254 -17.06 5.75 37.27
C GLY A 254 -17.80 4.73 38.16
N VAL A 255 -17.57 4.78 39.47
CA VAL A 255 -18.24 3.90 40.46
C VAL A 255 -19.76 4.02 40.45
N SER A 256 -20.29 5.18 40.01
CA SER A 256 -21.72 5.44 39.85
C SER A 256 -22.25 5.05 38.46
N SER A 257 -21.48 4.30 37.65
CA SER A 257 -21.79 3.97 36.26
C SER A 257 -21.97 5.20 35.34
N THR A 258 -21.46 6.36 35.75
CA THR A 258 -21.43 7.55 34.91
C THR A 258 -20.32 7.42 33.86
N ILE A 259 -20.65 7.79 32.62
CA ILE A 259 -19.70 7.78 31.49
C ILE A 259 -18.94 9.10 31.51
N GLU A 260 -17.62 9.02 31.62
CA GLU A 260 -16.70 10.14 31.49
C GLU A 260 -15.92 10.00 30.18
N ASN A 261 -16.09 10.97 29.28
CA ASN A 261 -15.36 11.02 28.01
C ASN A 261 -14.03 11.72 28.25
N ARG A 262 -12.93 11.05 27.94
CA ARG A 262 -11.59 11.63 27.99
C ARG A 262 -10.92 11.50 26.64
N ASP A 263 -10.04 12.47 26.37
CA ASP A 263 -9.27 12.50 25.15
C ASP A 263 -7.81 12.18 25.46
N ALA A 264 -7.24 11.28 24.68
CA ALA A 264 -5.83 10.91 24.71
C ALA A 264 -5.12 11.48 23.47
N LEU A 265 -3.89 11.95 23.68
CA LEU A 265 -3.02 12.37 22.59
C LEU A 265 -2.16 11.21 22.14
N CYS A 266 -2.31 10.75 20.90
CA CYS A 266 -1.62 9.55 20.44
C CYS A 266 -0.60 9.86 19.35
N VAL A 267 0.60 9.28 19.49
CA VAL A 267 1.63 9.26 18.45
C VAL A 267 1.51 7.96 17.67
N LEU A 268 1.65 8.04 16.34
CA LEU A 268 1.51 6.92 15.41
C LEU A 268 2.85 6.61 14.71
N PRO A 269 3.76 5.84 15.34
CA PRO A 269 5.01 5.40 14.72
C PRO A 269 4.79 4.64 13.41
N LEU A 270 3.69 3.88 13.30
CA LEU A 270 3.36 3.12 12.09
C LEU A 270 3.18 4.03 10.87
N ASN A 271 2.61 5.22 11.06
CA ASN A 271 2.38 6.17 9.98
C ASN A 271 3.68 6.79 9.44
N VAL A 272 4.73 6.88 10.27
CA VAL A 272 6.06 7.30 9.79
C VAL A 272 6.60 6.30 8.76
N LEU A 273 6.38 5.00 8.98
CA LEU A 273 6.80 3.98 8.01
C LEU A 273 5.92 4.02 6.76
N ASN A 274 4.60 4.12 6.92
CA ASN A 274 3.68 4.24 5.78
C ASN A 274 4.06 5.42 4.88
N GLU A 275 4.32 6.60 5.46
CA GLU A 275 4.76 7.80 4.72
C GLU A 275 6.04 7.57 3.90
N LYS A 276 6.94 6.68 4.33
CA LYS A 276 8.18 6.39 3.59
C LYS A 276 8.05 5.25 2.58
N LEU A 277 7.07 4.37 2.76
CA LEU A 277 6.84 3.25 1.84
C LEU A 277 5.99 3.67 0.63
N PHE A 278 5.13 4.67 0.79
CA PHE A 278 4.35 5.31 -0.27
C PHE A 278 5.14 6.41 -0.99
#